data_AF-W4QML3-F1
#
_entry.id   AF-W4QML3-F1
#
_cell.length_a   1.000
_cell.length_b   1.000
_cell.length_c   1.000
_cell.angle_alpha   90.00
_cell.angle_beta   90.00
_cell.angle_gamma   90.00
#
_symmetry.space_group_name_H-M   'P 1'
#
loop_
_entity.id
_entity.type
_entity.pdbx_description
1 polymer ?
#
loop_
_entity_poly.entity_id
_entity_poly.type
_entity_poly.pdbx_seq_one_letter_code
_entity_poly.pdbx_strand_id
1 'polypeptide(L)'
;MILGNPIAIGNTAKIYLSENKIVKVFNDFLPDTESINEANKQQYAYSCGLPVPKVLDVTKINGEQAIIMEYIKGETLGDLMFKDKEQTEYYLDISVHMQLEIHSIIPDRIEPMSDKLFRQIESVNELDKRKKNDLLKKLESMTYENSSAMGTFIYLI
;
A
#
# COMPACT_ATOMS: atom_id res chain seq x y z
N MET A 1 11.54 16.55 -15.97
CA MET A 1 10.06 16.44 -16.03
C MET A 1 9.49 17.66 -15.33
N ILE A 2 8.55 18.39 -15.95
CA ILE A 2 7.87 19.52 -15.30
C ILE A 2 6.52 18.99 -14.79
N LEU A 3 6.34 19.00 -13.48
CA LEU A 3 5.10 18.58 -12.84
C LEU A 3 4.18 19.78 -12.65
N GLY A 4 2.88 19.58 -12.89
CA GLY A 4 1.85 20.56 -12.58
C GLY A 4 1.46 20.52 -11.09
N ASN A 5 0.21 20.90 -10.81
CA ASN A 5 -0.33 20.75 -9.46
C ASN A 5 -0.53 19.26 -9.11
N PRO A 6 -0.29 18.85 -7.85
CA PRO A 6 -0.59 17.50 -7.41
C PRO A 6 -2.10 17.24 -7.47
N ILE A 7 -2.47 16.03 -7.88
CA ILE A 7 -3.86 15.56 -7.87
C ILE A 7 -4.24 14.94 -6.52
N ALA A 8 -3.25 14.51 -5.74
CA ALA A 8 -3.43 14.03 -4.37
C ALA A 8 -2.15 14.29 -3.55
N ILE A 9 -2.34 14.54 -2.26
CA ILE A 9 -1.25 14.77 -1.29
C ILE A 9 -1.50 13.83 -0.11
N GLY A 10 -0.56 12.93 0.13
CA GLY A 10 -0.55 12.05 1.31
C GLY A 10 0.55 12.45 2.29
N ASN A 11 0.62 11.71 3.39
CA ASN A 11 1.64 11.95 4.43
C ASN A 11 3.06 11.64 3.95
N THR A 12 3.21 10.70 3.02
CA THR A 12 4.52 10.18 2.56
C THR A 12 4.89 10.64 1.16
N ALA A 13 3.92 11.07 0.35
CA ALA A 13 4.15 11.38 -1.05
C ALA A 13 3.08 12.31 -1.63
N LYS A 14 3.43 12.95 -2.74
CA LYS A 14 2.53 13.72 -3.61
C LYS A 14 2.34 12.97 -4.93
N ILE A 15 1.12 12.95 -5.43
CA ILE A 15 0.75 12.28 -6.68
C ILE A 15 0.44 13.32 -7.74
N TYR A 16 0.99 13.14 -8.94
CA TYR A 16 0.80 14.02 -10.09
C TYR A 16 0.34 13.21 -11.29
N LEU A 17 -0.50 13.82 -12.14
CA LEU A 17 -0.81 13.32 -13.47
C LEU A 17 -0.01 14.13 -14.49
N SER A 18 0.80 13.46 -15.31
CA SER A 18 1.62 14.11 -16.32
C SER A 18 1.78 13.18 -17.53
N GLU A 19 1.50 13.69 -18.74
CA GLU A 19 1.59 12.94 -19.99
C GLU A 19 0.89 11.57 -19.95
N ASN A 20 -0.31 11.52 -19.36
CA ASN A 20 -1.09 10.29 -19.19
C ASN A 20 -0.38 9.19 -18.37
N LYS A 21 0.47 9.60 -17.42
CA LYS A 21 1.15 8.75 -16.44
C LYS A 21 0.95 9.33 -15.04
N ILE A 22 0.94 8.45 -14.06
CA ILE A 22 0.95 8.85 -12.65
C ILE A 22 2.39 8.91 -12.17
N VAL A 23 2.74 10.02 -11.54
CA VAL A 23 4.04 10.27 -10.92
C VAL A 23 3.82 10.42 -9.43
N LYS A 24 4.36 9.48 -8.65
CA LYS A 24 4.40 9.56 -7.19
C LYS A 24 5.76 10.06 -6.77
N VAL A 25 5.82 11.23 -6.16
CA VAL A 25 7.05 11.82 -5.61
C VAL A 25 7.01 11.70 -4.10
N PHE A 26 7.99 11.03 -3.51
CA PHE A 26 8.05 10.76 -2.08
C PHE A 26 8.74 11.90 -1.34
N ASN A 27 8.29 12.14 -0.11
CA ASN A 27 8.93 13.11 0.77
C ASN A 27 10.36 12.67 1.13
N ASP A 28 11.22 13.65 1.36
CA ASP A 28 12.67 13.51 1.61
C ASP A 28 13.04 12.83 2.94
N PHE A 29 12.15 12.86 3.94
CA PHE A 29 12.39 12.21 5.23
C PHE A 29 12.31 10.67 5.19
N LEU A 30 11.88 10.09 4.07
CA LEU A 30 11.76 8.64 3.89
C LEU A 30 13.12 8.04 3.47
N PRO A 31 13.36 6.75 3.74
CA PRO A 31 14.56 6.07 3.27
C PRO A 31 14.71 6.20 1.74
N ASP A 32 15.95 6.35 1.26
CA ASP A 32 16.26 6.46 -0.19
C ASP A 32 15.83 5.23 -1.02
N THR A 33 15.41 4.16 -0.36
CA THR A 33 14.95 2.91 -0.98
C THR A 33 13.43 2.81 -1.11
N GLU A 34 12.66 3.78 -0.62
CA GLU A 34 11.20 3.70 -0.53
C GLU A 34 10.54 3.50 -1.90
N SER A 35 10.95 4.30 -2.89
CA SER A 35 10.47 4.23 -4.27
C SER A 35 10.76 2.87 -4.92
N ILE A 36 11.96 2.31 -4.71
CA ILE A 36 12.34 0.99 -5.21
C ILE A 36 11.52 -0.11 -4.52
N ASN A 37 11.37 -0.01 -3.20
CA ASN A 37 10.62 -0.99 -2.40
C ASN A 37 9.15 -1.04 -2.81
N GLU A 38 8.52 0.11 -3.03
CA GLU A 38 7.14 0.17 -3.49
C GLU A 38 6.99 -0.31 -4.93
N ALA A 39 7.91 0.06 -5.82
CA ALA A 39 7.92 -0.44 -7.20
C ALA A 39 8.03 -1.97 -7.26
N ASN A 40 8.93 -2.57 -6.47
CA ASN A 40 9.11 -4.02 -6.40
C ASN A 40 7.83 -4.73 -5.93
N LYS A 41 7.15 -4.19 -4.90
CA LYS A 41 5.89 -4.74 -4.40
C LYS A 41 4.78 -4.66 -5.45
N GLN A 42 4.68 -3.53 -6.16
CA GLN A 42 3.66 -3.34 -7.19
C GLN A 42 3.93 -4.20 -8.44
N GLN A 43 5.19 -4.34 -8.86
CA GLN A 43 5.58 -5.26 -9.94
C GLN A 43 5.31 -6.72 -9.56
N TYR A 44 5.55 -7.09 -8.30
CA TYR A 44 5.20 -8.41 -7.80
C TYR A 44 3.69 -8.65 -7.86
N ALA A 45 2.88 -7.73 -7.33
CA ALA A 45 1.42 -7.79 -7.44
C ALA A 45 0.94 -7.92 -8.89
N TYR A 46 1.51 -7.14 -9.81
CA TYR A 46 1.24 -7.23 -11.25
C TYR A 46 1.58 -8.62 -11.81
N SER A 47 2.73 -9.19 -11.42
CA SER A 47 3.16 -10.53 -11.85
C SER A 47 2.27 -11.66 -11.32
N CYS A 48 1.59 -11.44 -10.21
CA CYS A 48 0.58 -12.35 -9.65
C CYS A 48 -0.79 -12.23 -10.34
N GLY A 49 -0.93 -11.33 -11.32
CA GLY A 49 -2.17 -11.13 -12.07
C GLY A 49 -3.14 -10.13 -11.44
N LEU A 50 -2.75 -9.43 -10.36
CA LEU A 50 -3.61 -8.39 -9.79
C LEU A 50 -3.79 -7.22 -10.74
N PRO A 51 -4.97 -6.59 -10.78
CA PRO A 51 -5.27 -5.45 -11.64
C PRO A 51 -4.68 -4.14 -11.09
N VAL A 52 -3.35 -4.11 -10.90
CA VAL A 52 -2.60 -2.93 -10.45
C VAL A 52 -1.95 -2.20 -11.64
N PRO A 53 -1.72 -0.88 -11.56
CA PRO A 53 -1.02 -0.15 -12.63
C PRO A 53 0.39 -0.69 -12.83
N LYS A 54 0.88 -0.76 -14.08
CA LYS A 54 2.29 -1.12 -14.30
C LYS A 54 3.21 -0.01 -13.84
N VAL A 55 4.30 -0.39 -13.19
CA VAL A 55 5.44 0.48 -12.95
C VAL A 55 6.17 0.69 -14.28
N LEU A 56 6.31 1.95 -14.68
CA LEU A 56 7.00 2.36 -15.91
C LEU A 56 8.45 2.73 -15.64
N ASP A 57 8.72 3.41 -14.52
CA ASP A 57 10.07 3.83 -14.15
C ASP A 57 10.20 4.14 -12.65
N VAL A 58 11.42 4.08 -12.13
CA VAL A 58 11.81 4.54 -10.78
C VAL A 58 12.96 5.51 -10.94
N THR A 59 12.76 6.75 -10.51
CA THR A 59 13.67 7.86 -10.84
C THR A 59 13.76 8.89 -9.72
N LYS A 60 14.44 10.01 -9.97
CA LYS A 60 14.43 11.19 -9.10
C LYS A 60 13.91 12.41 -9.85
N ILE A 61 13.04 13.17 -9.21
CA ILE A 61 12.51 14.44 -9.72
C ILE A 61 12.90 15.52 -8.73
N ASN A 62 13.68 16.51 -9.17
CA ASN A 62 14.22 17.56 -8.30
C ASN A 62 14.99 17.02 -7.07
N GLY A 63 15.63 15.86 -7.20
CA GLY A 63 16.37 15.21 -6.11
C GLY A 63 15.53 14.29 -5.23
N GLU A 64 14.20 14.41 -5.25
CA GLU A 64 13.27 13.56 -4.53
C GLU A 64 13.03 12.25 -5.31
N GLN A 65 12.98 11.13 -4.60
CA GLN A 65 12.70 9.83 -5.21
C GLN A 65 11.27 9.77 -5.75
N ALA A 66 11.07 9.10 -6.88
CA ALA A 66 9.79 9.04 -7.56
C ALA A 66 9.55 7.70 -8.26
N ILE A 67 8.28 7.30 -8.34
CA ILE A 67 7.81 6.18 -9.16
C ILE A 67 6.88 6.73 -10.23
N ILE A 68 7.08 6.29 -11.47
CA ILE A 68 6.20 6.57 -12.61
C ILE A 68 5.44 5.30 -12.95
N MET A 69 4.13 5.40 -13.07
CA MET A 69 3.24 4.27 -13.36
C MET A 69 2.18 4.62 -14.41
N GLU A 70 1.56 3.58 -14.99
CA GLU A 70 0.42 3.75 -15.90
C GLU A 70 -0.69 4.55 -15.23
N TYR A 71 -1.32 5.47 -15.97
CA TYR A 71 -2.55 6.11 -15.50
C TYR A 71 -3.75 5.25 -15.87
N ILE A 72 -4.50 4.83 -14.86
CA ILE A 72 -5.76 4.11 -15.03
C ILE A 72 -6.89 5.13 -14.94
N LYS A 73 -7.63 5.29 -16.03
CA LYS A 73 -8.79 6.17 -16.08
C LYS A 73 -10.01 5.41 -15.57
N GLY A 74 -10.63 5.92 -14.51
CA GLY A 74 -11.82 5.34 -13.92
C GLY A 74 -12.34 6.20 -12.78
N GLU A 75 -13.45 5.77 -12.20
CA GLU A 75 -13.98 6.30 -10.95
C GLU A 75 -13.64 5.34 -9.82
N THR A 76 -13.35 5.88 -8.64
CA THR A 76 -13.05 5.05 -7.48
C THR A 76 -14.32 4.31 -7.05
N LEU A 77 -14.17 3.11 -6.51
CA LEU A 77 -15.32 2.35 -5.99
C LEU A 77 -16.06 3.12 -4.89
N GLY A 78 -15.33 3.91 -4.09
CA GLY A 78 -15.91 4.79 -3.08
C GLY A 78 -16.80 5.87 -3.68
N ASP A 79 -16.34 6.54 -4.75
CA ASP A 79 -17.14 7.56 -5.43
C ASP A 79 -18.41 6.97 -6.06
N LEU A 80 -18.31 5.76 -6.64
CA LEU A 80 -19.46 5.04 -7.19
C LEU A 80 -20.50 4.72 -6.11
N MET A 81 -20.05 4.23 -4.94
CA MET A 81 -20.92 3.99 -3.79
C MET A 81 -21.60 5.27 -3.27
N PHE A 82 -20.89 6.41 -3.26
CA PHE A 82 -21.46 7.67 -2.83
C PHE A 82 -22.50 8.22 -3.83
N LYS A 83 -22.29 8.01 -5.13
CA LYS A 83 -23.19 8.47 -6.20
C LYS A 83 -24.46 7.64 -6.30
N ASP A 84 -24.35 6.32 -6.13
CA ASP A 84 -25.47 5.39 -6.26
C ASP A 84 -25.57 4.49 -5.02
N LYS A 85 -26.36 4.95 -4.05
CA LYS A 85 -26.59 4.22 -2.80
C LYS A 85 -27.43 2.96 -2.99
N GLU A 86 -28.25 2.87 -4.03
CA GLU A 86 -29.08 1.69 -4.28
C GLU A 86 -28.20 0.49 -4.69
N GLN A 87 -27.06 0.76 -5.35
CA GLN A 87 -26.07 -0.27 -5.72
C GLN A 87 -24.94 -0.48 -4.69
N THR A 88 -25.09 0.02 -3.47
CA THR A 88 -24.08 -0.15 -2.40
C THR A 88 -23.67 -1.60 -2.20
N GLU A 89 -24.63 -2.53 -2.15
CA GLU A 89 -24.36 -3.96 -1.95
C GLU A 89 -23.51 -4.54 -3.08
N TYR A 90 -23.80 -4.18 -4.32
CA TYR A 90 -23.04 -4.60 -5.50
C TYR A 90 -21.59 -4.11 -5.45
N TYR A 91 -21.37 -2.84 -5.12
CA TYR A 91 -20.01 -2.29 -5.01
C TYR A 91 -19.25 -2.88 -3.81
N LEU A 92 -19.93 -3.18 -2.70
CA LEU A 92 -19.31 -3.89 -1.58
C LEU A 92 -18.89 -5.32 -1.97
N ASP A 93 -19.72 -6.03 -2.73
CA ASP A 93 -19.39 -7.38 -3.21
C ASP A 93 -18.14 -7.37 -4.11
N ILE A 94 -18.01 -6.38 -4.99
CA ILE A 94 -16.79 -6.15 -5.79
C ILE A 94 -15.58 -5.92 -4.87
N SER A 95 -15.70 -5.07 -3.86
CA SER A 95 -14.63 -4.78 -2.90
C SER A 95 -14.16 -6.06 -2.19
N VAL A 96 -15.10 -6.87 -1.72
CA VAL A 96 -14.80 -8.13 -1.03
C VAL A 96 -14.14 -9.14 -1.97
N HIS A 97 -14.65 -9.30 -3.19
CA HIS A 97 -14.04 -10.19 -4.18
C HIS A 97 -12.59 -9.79 -4.50
N MET A 98 -12.30 -8.50 -4.71
CA MET A 98 -10.93 -8.02 -4.93
C MET A 98 -10.03 -8.30 -3.71
N GLN A 99 -10.54 -8.13 -2.50
CA GLN A 99 -9.78 -8.45 -1.28
C GLN A 99 -9.47 -9.95 -1.17
N LEU A 100 -10.41 -10.82 -1.54
CA LEU A 100 -10.20 -12.27 -1.56
C LEU A 100 -9.14 -12.66 -2.60
N GLU A 101 -9.17 -12.06 -3.79
CA GLU A 101 -8.14 -12.28 -4.82
C GLU A 101 -6.75 -11.87 -4.31
N ILE A 102 -6.64 -10.70 -3.69
CA ILE A 102 -5.38 -10.20 -3.12
C ILE A 102 -4.88 -11.15 -2.01
N HIS A 103 -5.76 -11.57 -1.10
CA HIS A 103 -5.41 -12.47 0.00
C HIS A 103 -5.09 -13.90 -0.44
N SER A 104 -5.52 -14.31 -1.63
CA SER A 104 -5.18 -15.62 -2.20
C SER A 104 -3.72 -15.73 -2.66
N ILE A 105 -3.04 -14.59 -2.84
CA ILE A 105 -1.64 -14.56 -3.24
C ILE A 105 -0.78 -14.79 -2.01
N ILE A 106 -0.11 -15.94 -1.94
CA ILE A 106 0.82 -16.24 -0.85
C ILE A 106 2.24 -15.93 -1.31
N PRO A 107 2.85 -14.83 -0.85
CA PRO A 107 4.19 -14.48 -1.26
C PRO A 107 5.25 -15.33 -0.53
N ASP A 108 6.18 -15.90 -1.29
CA ASP A 108 7.24 -16.78 -0.79
C ASP A 108 8.21 -16.12 0.22
N ARG A 109 8.18 -14.79 0.37
CA ARG A 109 9.24 -14.01 1.07
C ARG A 109 8.74 -12.84 1.93
N ILE A 110 7.54 -12.92 2.50
CA ILE A 110 7.08 -11.89 3.46
C ILE A 110 7.30 -12.40 4.89
N GLU A 111 7.96 -11.57 5.70
CA GLU A 111 8.08 -11.79 7.14
C GLU A 111 6.66 -11.86 7.75
N PRO A 112 6.36 -12.88 8.59
CA PRO A 112 5.10 -12.96 9.30
C PRO A 112 4.83 -11.67 10.08
N MET A 113 3.58 -11.21 10.06
CA MET A 113 3.19 -9.98 10.77
C MET A 113 3.46 -10.11 12.29
N SER A 114 3.35 -11.32 12.84
CA SER A 114 3.74 -11.62 14.22
C SER A 114 5.19 -11.25 14.50
N ASP A 115 6.11 -11.64 13.63
CA ASP A 115 7.55 -11.47 13.83
C ASP A 115 7.92 -9.99 13.70
N LYS A 116 7.30 -9.30 12.72
CA LYS A 116 7.42 -7.86 12.57
C LYS A 116 6.93 -7.10 13.81
N LEU A 117 5.73 -7.43 14.30
CA LEU A 117 5.15 -6.78 15.48
C LEU A 117 5.97 -7.07 16.74
N PHE A 118 6.46 -8.30 16.89
CA PHE A 118 7.36 -8.68 17.97
C PHE A 118 8.61 -7.78 17.99
N ARG A 119 9.30 -7.66 16.84
CA ARG A 119 10.48 -6.78 16.71
C ARG A 119 10.14 -5.32 17.02
N GLN A 120 9.00 -4.83 16.55
CA GLN A 120 8.56 -3.46 16.80
C GLN A 120 8.32 -3.22 18.29
N ILE A 121 7.58 -4.10 18.98
CA ILE A 121 7.31 -4.00 20.43
C ILE A 121 8.62 -3.99 21.23
N GLU A 122 9.57 -4.87 20.87
CA GLU A 122 10.87 -4.93 21.53
C GLU A 122 11.71 -3.67 21.31
N SER A 123 11.63 -3.06 20.13
CA SER A 123 12.44 -1.89 19.76
C SER A 123 12.00 -0.55 20.38
N VAL A 124 10.77 -0.44 20.89
CA VAL A 124 10.22 0.82 21.43
C VAL A 124 10.86 1.14 22.78
N ASN A 125 11.45 2.32 22.95
CA ASN A 125 12.15 2.69 24.18
C ASN A 125 11.22 3.29 25.25
N GLU A 126 10.07 3.78 24.82
CA GLU A 126 9.07 4.49 25.60
C GLU A 126 8.20 3.54 26.46
N LEU A 127 8.25 2.23 26.18
CA LEU A 127 7.50 1.21 26.90
C LEU A 127 8.37 0.53 27.95
N ASP A 128 7.87 0.49 29.19
CA ASP A 128 8.49 -0.29 30.26
C ASP A 128 8.36 -1.81 30.01
N LYS A 129 9.20 -2.59 30.70
CA LYS A 129 9.26 -4.05 30.55
C LYS A 129 7.92 -4.76 30.83
N ARG A 130 7.08 -4.22 31.72
CA ARG A 130 5.78 -4.82 32.04
C ARG A 130 4.83 -4.65 30.85
N LYS A 131 4.72 -3.43 30.33
CA LYS A 131 3.88 -3.13 29.16
C LYS A 131 4.33 -3.90 27.92
N LYS A 132 5.64 -4.03 27.68
CA LYS A 132 6.15 -4.86 26.58
C LYS A 132 5.70 -6.31 26.72
N ASN A 133 5.88 -6.91 27.89
CA ASN A 133 5.49 -8.30 28.16
C ASN A 133 3.97 -8.51 27.97
N ASP A 134 3.14 -7.56 28.42
CA ASP A 134 1.69 -7.63 28.23
C ASP A 134 1.29 -7.57 26.75
N LEU A 135 1.96 -6.74 25.94
CA LEU A 135 1.73 -6.67 24.50
C LEU A 135 2.18 -7.94 23.78
N LEU A 136 3.33 -8.50 24.15
CA LEU A 136 3.84 -9.73 23.57
C LEU A 136 2.93 -10.92 23.87
N LYS A 137 2.44 -11.06 25.11
CA LYS A 137 1.45 -12.08 25.45
C LYS A 137 0.16 -11.97 24.65
N LYS A 138 -0.30 -10.74 24.41
CA LYS A 138 -1.46 -10.50 23.53
C LYS A 138 -1.17 -10.95 22.11
N LEU A 139 0.01 -10.61 21.57
CA LEU A 139 0.44 -11.02 20.24
C LEU A 139 0.50 -12.55 20.11
N GLU A 140 1.06 -13.25 21.10
CA GLU A 140 1.12 -14.72 21.16
C GLU A 140 -0.28 -15.37 21.24
N SER A 141 -1.24 -14.69 21.86
CA SER A 141 -2.63 -15.19 21.97
C SER A 141 -3.48 -15.00 20.72
N MET A 142 -2.99 -14.28 19.71
CA MET A 142 -3.73 -14.04 18.47
C MET A 142 -3.68 -15.27 17.56
N THR A 143 -4.86 -15.76 17.16
CA THR A 143 -4.99 -16.73 16.09
C THR A 143 -5.06 -16.00 14.75
N TYR A 144 -4.21 -16.37 13.79
CA TYR A 144 -4.25 -15.83 12.43
C TYR A 144 -4.09 -16.95 11.40
N GLU A 145 -4.74 -16.79 10.26
CA GLU A 145 -4.45 -17.59 9.07
C GLU A 145 -3.33 -16.90 8.28
N ASN A 146 -2.40 -17.68 7.72
CA ASN A 146 -1.34 -17.18 6.83
C ASN A 146 -1.95 -16.70 5.50
N SER A 147 -2.61 -15.55 5.52
CA SER A 147 -3.04 -14.82 4.34
C SER A 147 -2.20 -13.55 4.21
N SER A 148 -1.95 -13.11 2.98
CA SER A 148 -1.14 -11.91 2.70
C SER A 148 -1.89 -10.64 3.08
N ALA A 149 -1.98 -10.34 4.37
CA ALA A 149 -2.43 -9.03 4.83
C ALA A 149 -1.32 -8.01 4.52
N MET A 150 -1.32 -7.48 3.30
CA MET A 150 -0.52 -6.34 2.92
C MET A 150 -1.03 -5.15 3.73
N GLY A 151 -0.34 -4.83 4.83
CA GLY A 151 -0.75 -3.90 5.90
C GLY A 151 -0.91 -2.42 5.52
N THR A 152 -1.17 -2.12 4.25
CA THR A 152 -1.62 -0.84 3.72
C THR A 152 -2.46 -1.11 2.48
N PHE A 153 -3.76 -1.38 2.65
CA PHE A 153 -4.74 -1.32 1.57
C PHE A 153 -5.03 0.15 1.23
N ILE A 154 -4.13 0.75 0.47
CA ILE A 154 -4.39 1.92 -0.38
C ILE A 154 -3.66 1.68 -1.70
N TYR A 155 -3.97 0.58 -2.38
CA TYR A 155 -3.81 0.58 -3.83
C TYR A 155 -5.04 1.28 -4.35
N LEU A 156 -4.82 2.47 -4.92
CA LEU A 156 -5.84 3.29 -5.55
C LEU A 156 -6.72 2.43 -6.46
N ILE A 157 -7.97 2.24 -6.05
CA ILE A 157 -9.11 2.19 -6.96
C ILE A 157 -9.44 3.64 -7.31
#